data_AF-A0A7X8EX48-F1
#
_entry.id   AF-A0A7X8EX48-F1
#
_cell.length_a   1.000
_cell.length_b   1.000
_cell.length_c   1.000
_cell.angle_alpha   90.00
_cell.angle_beta   90.00
_cell.angle_gamma   90.00
#
_symmetry.space_group_name_H-M   'P 1'
#
loop_
_entity.id
_entity.type
_entity.pdbx_description
1 polymer ?
#
loop_
_entity_poly.entity_id
_entity_poly.type
_entity_poly.pdbx_seq_one_letter_code
_entity_poly.pdbx_strand_id
1 'polypeptide(L)' 'MTDKEIHYKLDTLALHAGQTVDQDALSRAVPIYQTTSYVFRDSQHA' A
#
# COMPACT_ATOMS: atom_id res chain seq x y z
N MET A 1 -29.27 1.47 -5.13
CA MET A 1 -28.09 1.96 -4.42
C MET A 1 -27.16 2.49 -5.50
N THR A 2 -27.23 3.79 -5.77
CA THR A 2 -26.46 4.43 -6.84
C THR A 2 -24.98 4.41 -6.45
N ASP A 3 -24.13 3.86 -7.31
CA ASP A 3 -22.67 3.89 -7.13
C ASP A 3 -22.21 5.34 -7.14
N LYS A 4 -21.93 5.87 -5.94
CA LYS A 4 -21.37 7.21 -5.76
C LYS A 4 -19.86 7.05 -5.70
N GLU A 5 -19.18 7.32 -6.81
CA GLU A 5 -17.72 7.45 -6.79
C GLU A 5 -17.32 8.58 -5.85
N ILE A 6 -16.83 8.23 -4.67
CA ILE A 6 -16.27 9.17 -3.72
C ILE A 6 -14.93 9.65 -4.28
N HIS A 7 -14.97 10.83 -4.90
CA HIS A 7 -13.75 11.54 -5.28
C HIS A 7 -13.23 12.33 -4.08
N TYR A 8 -12.11 11.88 -3.53
CA TYR A 8 -11.41 12.64 -2.50
C TYR A 8 -10.73 13.88 -3.09
N LYS A 9 -10.57 14.92 -2.27
CA LYS A 9 -9.82 16.13 -2.65
C LYS A 9 -8.33 15.82 -2.79
N LEU A 10 -7.62 16.66 -3.55
CA LEU A 10 -6.19 16.51 -3.81
C LEU A 10 -5.37 16.39 -2.50
N ASP A 11 -5.61 17.26 -1.53
CA ASP A 11 -4.86 17.26 -0.25
C ASP A 11 -5.02 15.94 0.52
N THR A 12 -6.22 15.35 0.47
CA THR A 12 -6.51 14.06 1.09
C THR A 12 -5.79 12.93 0.36
N LEU A 13 -5.78 12.97 -0.97
CA LEU A 13 -5.07 11.98 -1.79
C LEU A 13 -3.56 12.09 -1.60
N ALA A 14 -3.01 13.30 -1.55
CA ALA A 14 -1.59 13.53 -1.31
C ALA A 14 -1.13 12.91 0.02
N LEU A 15 -1.99 12.92 1.05
CA LEU A 15 -1.67 12.36 2.35
C LEU A 15 -1.92 10.84 2.47
N HIS A 16 -2.86 10.28 1.71
CA HIS A 16 -3.35 8.92 1.97
C HIS A 16 -3.38 7.97 0.77
N ALA A 17 -3.38 8.47 -0.46
CA ALA A 17 -3.49 7.62 -1.64
C ALA A 17 -2.27 6.70 -1.77
N GLY A 18 -2.51 5.45 -2.18
CA GLY A 18 -1.46 4.45 -2.35
C GLY A 18 -0.88 3.89 -1.04
N GLN A 19 -1.33 4.36 0.12
CA GLN A 19 -0.90 3.85 1.43
C GLN A 19 -2.01 3.04 2.09
N THR A 20 -1.66 1.87 2.59
CA THR A 20 -2.51 1.04 3.46
C THR A 20 -1.85 0.91 4.83
N VAL A 21 -2.64 0.59 5.85
CA VAL A 21 -2.10 0.28 7.18
C VAL A 21 -1.36 -1.05 7.07
N ASP A 22 -0.13 -1.08 7.58
CA ASP A 22 0.64 -2.31 7.70
C ASP A 22 -0.14 -3.34 8.56
N GLN A 23 -0.35 -4.54 8.04
CA GLN A 23 -1.23 -5.51 8.71
C GLN A 23 -0.57 -6.19 9.92
N ASP A 24 0.76 -6.23 9.96
CA ASP A 24 1.51 -6.96 10.97
C ASP A 24 1.79 -6.12 12.21
N ALA A 25 2.09 -4.83 12.04
CA ALA A 25 2.47 -3.89 13.09
C ALA A 25 1.51 -2.69 13.24
N LEU A 26 0.50 -2.56 12.38
CA LEU A 26 -0.48 -1.46 12.37
C LEU A 26 0.14 -0.07 12.22
N SER A 27 1.34 0.00 11.64
CA SER A 27 1.99 1.27 11.31
C SER A 27 1.21 2.02 10.23
N ARG A 28 1.07 3.33 10.43
CA ARG A 28 0.54 4.25 9.41
C ARG A 28 1.59 4.66 8.39
N ALA A 29 2.86 4.69 8.80
CA ALA A 29 3.97 4.90 7.87
C ALA A 29 4.28 3.58 7.16
N VAL A 30 4.55 3.64 5.87
CA VAL A 30 4.95 2.46 5.09
C VAL A 30 6.33 1.96 5.52
N PRO A 31 6.56 0.64 5.59
CA PRO A 31 7.88 0.09 5.88
C PRO A 31 8.94 0.55 4.87
N ILE A 32 10.16 0.78 5.36
CA ILE A 32 11.32 1.04 4.51
C ILE A 32 11.93 -0.32 4.11
N TYR A 33 11.68 -0.76 2.89
CA TYR A 33 12.30 -1.96 2.32
C TYR A 33 13.73 -1.68 1.86
N GLN A 34 14.64 -1.50 2.82
CA GLN A 34 16.06 -1.28 2.55
C GLN A 34 16.76 -2.60 2.23
N THR A 35 16.45 -3.16 1.07
CA THR A 35 17.03 -4.39 0.54
C THR A 35 17.45 -4.18 -0.91
N THR A 36 18.41 -4.99 -1.37
CA THR A 36 18.83 -5.02 -2.79
C THR A 36 18.14 -6.12 -3.58
N SER A 37 17.46 -7.07 -2.91
CA SER A 37 16.86 -8.24 -3.54
C SER A 37 15.68 -8.79 -2.73
N TYR A 38 14.75 -9.48 -3.43
CA TYR A 38 13.65 -10.25 -2.85
C TYR A 38 13.78 -11.71 -3.24
N VAL A 39 13.32 -12.62 -2.38
CA VAL A 39 13.36 -14.07 -2.63
C VAL A 39 12.09 -14.53 -3.34
N PHE A 40 12.21 -15.51 -4.23
CA PHE A 40 11.06 -16.24 -4.76
C PHE A 40 10.57 -17.26 -3.73
N ARG A 41 9.27 -17.54 -3.73
CA ARG A 41 8.69 -18.59 -2.86
C ARG A 41 9.13 -19.99 -3.30
N ASP A 42 9.19 -20.21 -4.62
CA ASP A 42 9.62 -21.44 -5.29
C ASP A 42 10.10 -21.13 -6.72
N SER A 43 10.52 -22.16 -7.48
CA SER A 43 11.05 -22.00 -8.84
C SER A 43 9.98 -21.68 -9.89
N GLN A 44 8.69 -21.88 -9.61
CA GLN A 44 7.60 -21.56 -10.54
C GLN A 44 7.14 -20.11 -10.42
N HIS A 45 7.33 -19.50 -9.24
CA HIS A 45 7.11 -18.07 -8.96
C HIS A 45 8.23 -17.17 -9.52
N ALA A 46 9.38 -17.74 -9.91
CA ALA A 46 10.49 -17.03 -10.53
C ALA A 46 10.21 -16.69 -12.01
#